data_AF-A0A6N4RC84-F1
#
_entry.id   AF-A0A6N4RC84-F1
#
_cell.length_a   1.000
_cell.length_b   1.000
_cell.length_c   1.000
_cell.angle_alpha   90.00
_cell.angle_beta   90.00
_cell.angle_gamma   90.00
#
_symmetry.space_group_name_H-M   'P 1'
#
loop_
_entity.id
_entity.type
_entity.pdbx_description
1 polymer ?
#
loop_
_entity_poly.entity_id
_entity_poly.type
_entity_poly.pdbx_seq_one_letter_code
_entity_poly.pdbx_strand_id
1 'polypeptide(L)'
;MIKKGKSRAVKARPSRAVSARLRTKVVALLAENPAMKAEDVALELKVSRQRAQAYMTREVRAEAEALSRTVNESTLDDIDRAMMKQARLGNVQAARLVYMRMAQKGDAQAAPTLEELEAELASLKKMEHAKWETKDGADMDDAAAMVDDACR
;
A
#
# COMPACT_ATOMS: atom_id res chain seq x y z
N MET A 1 -57.44 41.03 25.09
CA MET A 1 -57.37 39.96 24.05
C MET A 1 -55.93 39.81 23.59
N ILE A 2 -55.20 38.78 24.04
CA ILE A 2 -53.79 38.58 23.69
C ILE A 2 -53.71 37.58 22.53
N LYS A 3 -53.30 38.04 21.35
CA LYS A 3 -53.11 37.20 20.15
C LYS A 3 -51.92 36.27 20.38
N LYS A 4 -52.18 34.97 20.56
CA LYS A 4 -51.14 33.92 20.57
C LYS A 4 -50.52 33.81 19.18
N GLY A 5 -49.29 34.29 19.03
CA GLY A 5 -48.46 34.08 17.84
C GLY A 5 -48.13 32.60 17.67
N LYS A 6 -48.48 32.03 16.51
CA LYS A 6 -48.09 30.68 16.10
C LYS A 6 -46.59 30.68 15.78
N SER A 7 -45.77 30.19 16.70
CA SER A 7 -44.35 29.89 16.43
C SER A 7 -44.26 28.78 15.39
N ARG A 8 -43.95 29.15 14.14
CA ARG A 8 -43.65 28.19 13.07
C ARG A 8 -42.36 27.45 13.44
N ALA A 9 -42.45 26.13 13.58
CA ALA A 9 -41.30 25.27 13.78
C ALA A 9 -40.32 25.42 12.61
N VAL A 10 -39.24 26.18 12.82
CA VAL A 10 -38.11 26.23 11.90
C VAL A 10 -37.45 24.86 11.98
N LYS A 11 -37.72 23.99 11.00
CA LYS A 11 -37.00 22.72 10.85
C LYS A 11 -35.52 23.05 10.78
N ALA A 12 -34.78 22.74 11.84
CA ALA A 12 -33.36 22.99 11.94
C ALA A 12 -32.66 22.37 10.71
N ARG A 13 -32.10 23.23 9.84
CA ARG A 13 -31.23 22.75 8.78
C ARG A 13 -30.07 22.01 9.45
N PRO A 14 -29.75 20.78 9.04
CA PRO A 14 -28.58 20.10 9.59
C PRO A 14 -27.37 21.00 9.39
N SER A 15 -26.55 21.15 10.44
CA SER A 15 -25.37 21.99 10.37
C SER A 15 -24.48 21.52 9.23
N ARG A 16 -23.82 22.45 8.53
CA ARG A 16 -22.98 22.18 7.35
C ARG A 16 -21.90 21.12 7.62
N ALA A 17 -21.44 21.02 8.88
CA ALA A 17 -20.52 20.01 9.36
C ALA A 17 -21.13 18.59 9.43
N VAL A 18 -22.41 18.46 9.81
CA VAL A 18 -23.13 17.17 9.83
C VAL A 18 -23.35 16.66 8.41
N SER A 19 -23.64 17.55 7.45
CA SER A 19 -23.74 17.17 6.03
C SER A 19 -22.39 16.74 5.43
N ALA A 20 -21.28 17.35 5.85
CA ALA A 20 -19.94 16.97 5.38
C ALA A 20 -19.54 15.58 5.89
N ARG A 21 -19.69 15.31 7.19
CA ARG A 21 -19.40 13.99 7.77
C ARG A 21 -20.25 12.88 7.16
N LEU A 22 -21.52 13.16 6.89
CA LEU A 22 -22.41 12.19 6.27
C LEU A 22 -21.97 11.89 4.82
N ARG A 23 -21.59 12.91 4.06
CA ARG A 23 -21.01 12.74 2.71
C ARG A 23 -19.78 11.85 2.74
N THR A 24 -18.82 12.12 3.64
CA THR A 24 -17.59 11.31 3.75
C THR A 24 -17.90 9.84 4.04
N LYS A 25 -18.87 9.55 4.91
CA LYS A 25 -19.27 8.17 5.20
C LYS A 25 -19.95 7.48 4.02
N VAL A 26 -20.78 8.22 3.25
CA VAL A 26 -21.39 7.69 2.02
C VAL A 26 -20.32 7.39 0.96
N VAL A 27 -19.32 8.28 0.80
CA VAL A 27 -18.17 8.05 -0.10
C VAL A 27 -17.42 6.78 0.31
N ALA A 28 -17.10 6.60 1.60
CA ALA A 28 -16.38 5.42 2.07
C ALA A 28 -17.15 4.11 1.80
N LEU A 29 -18.44 4.06 2.13
CA LEU A 29 -19.28 2.88 1.88
C LEU A 29 -19.39 2.54 0.38
N LEU A 30 -19.47 3.56 -0.47
CA LEU A 30 -19.51 3.36 -1.93
C LEU A 30 -18.14 2.99 -2.52
N ALA A 31 -17.04 3.40 -1.88
CA ALA A 31 -15.69 3.02 -2.29
C ALA A 31 -15.44 1.54 -1.99
N GLU A 32 -15.99 1.02 -0.89
CA GLU A 32 -15.96 -0.39 -0.52
C GLU A 32 -16.94 -1.22 -1.36
N ASN A 33 -18.16 -0.70 -1.62
CA ASN A 33 -19.20 -1.40 -2.37
C ASN A 33 -19.92 -0.46 -3.36
N PRO A 34 -19.46 -0.35 -4.61
CA PRO A 34 -20.00 0.60 -5.58
C PRO A 34 -21.44 0.28 -6.03
N ALA A 35 -21.87 -0.97 -5.87
CA ALA A 35 -23.22 -1.43 -6.21
C ALA A 35 -24.25 -1.25 -5.07
N MET A 36 -23.84 -0.70 -3.93
CA MET A 36 -24.70 -0.54 -2.75
C MET A 36 -25.90 0.37 -3.06
N LYS A 37 -27.11 -0.05 -2.67
CA LYS A 37 -28.33 0.74 -2.93
C LYS A 37 -28.54 1.77 -1.83
N ALA A 38 -29.34 2.79 -2.12
CA ALA A 38 -29.69 3.82 -1.14
C ALA A 38 -30.42 3.28 0.10
N GLU A 39 -31.03 2.09 0.01
CA GLU A 39 -31.67 1.38 1.12
C GLU A 39 -30.61 0.83 2.09
N ASP A 40 -29.58 0.18 1.56
CA ASP A 40 -28.48 -0.39 2.35
C ASP A 40 -27.64 0.73 2.99
N VAL A 41 -27.32 1.79 2.23
CA VAL A 41 -26.62 2.97 2.77
C VAL A 41 -27.43 3.65 3.89
N ALA A 42 -28.76 3.69 3.76
CA ALA A 42 -29.63 4.27 4.76
C ALA A 42 -29.67 3.44 6.05
N LEU A 43 -29.69 2.10 5.93
CA LEU A 43 -29.60 1.17 7.05
C LEU A 43 -28.26 1.32 7.78
N GLU A 44 -27.15 1.33 7.04
CA GLU A 44 -25.80 1.39 7.59
C GLU A 44 -25.54 2.70 8.32
N LEU A 45 -26.00 3.82 7.76
CA LEU A 45 -25.80 5.16 8.32
C LEU A 45 -26.91 5.58 9.29
N LYS A 46 -27.93 4.74 9.51
CA LYS A 46 -29.13 5.03 10.32
C LYS A 46 -29.78 6.36 9.93
N VAL A 47 -29.88 6.61 8.63
CA VAL A 47 -30.53 7.81 8.05
C VAL A 47 -31.76 7.42 7.23
N SER A 48 -32.62 8.38 6.91
CA SER A 48 -33.74 8.10 6.00
C SER A 48 -33.25 7.79 4.58
N ARG A 49 -33.94 6.89 3.88
CA ARG A 49 -33.67 6.57 2.46
C ARG A 49 -33.57 7.80 1.59
N GLN A 50 -34.49 8.75 1.75
CA GLN A 50 -34.52 10.00 1.00
C GLN A 50 -33.27 10.85 1.23
N ARG A 51 -32.73 10.81 2.46
CA ARG A 51 -31.50 11.51 2.82
C ARG A 51 -30.29 10.78 2.23
N ALA A 52 -30.20 9.45 2.33
CA ALA A 52 -29.13 8.68 1.69
C ALA A 52 -29.09 8.93 0.17
N GLN A 53 -30.25 8.89 -0.50
CA GLN A 53 -30.37 9.15 -1.94
C GLN A 53 -29.91 10.56 -2.33
N ALA A 54 -30.16 11.57 -1.49
CA ALA A 54 -29.69 12.94 -1.73
C ALA A 54 -28.15 13.08 -1.67
N TYR A 55 -27.45 12.20 -0.96
CA TYR A 55 -25.99 12.17 -0.89
C TYR A 55 -25.36 11.22 -1.90
N MET A 56 -26.11 10.29 -2.51
CA MET A 56 -25.63 9.41 -3.58
C MET A 56 -25.68 10.08 -4.95
N THR A 57 -25.03 11.25 -5.07
CA THR A 57 -24.92 11.98 -6.33
C THR A 57 -23.84 11.36 -7.23
N ARG A 58 -23.84 11.73 -8.50
CA ARG A 58 -22.81 11.30 -9.46
C ARG A 58 -21.40 11.73 -9.02
N GLU A 59 -21.28 12.89 -8.40
CA GLU A 59 -20.01 13.41 -7.85
C GLU A 59 -19.50 12.53 -6.70
N VAL A 60 -20.38 12.15 -5.77
CA VAL A 60 -20.01 11.28 -4.64
C VAL A 60 -19.62 9.88 -5.11
N ARG A 61 -20.26 9.36 -6.16
CA ARG A 61 -19.83 8.11 -6.79
C ARG A 61 -18.48 8.22 -7.47
N ALA A 62 -18.22 9.31 -8.20
CA ALA A 62 -16.91 9.56 -8.81
C ALA A 62 -15.81 9.72 -7.74
N GLU A 63 -16.12 10.39 -6.63
CA GLU A 63 -15.23 10.53 -5.47
C GLU A 63 -14.95 9.18 -4.80
N ALA A 64 -15.97 8.32 -4.68
CA ALA A 64 -15.83 6.95 -4.16
C ALA A 64 -14.99 6.06 -5.09
N GLU A 65 -15.18 6.16 -6.41
CA GLU A 65 -14.34 5.46 -7.40
C GLU A 65 -12.89 5.93 -7.36
N ALA A 66 -12.66 7.24 -7.23
CA ALA A 66 -11.31 7.78 -7.06
C ALA A 66 -10.69 7.28 -5.76
N LEU A 67 -11.44 7.28 -4.65
CA LEU A 67 -10.97 6.77 -3.36
C LEU A 67 -10.63 5.28 -3.44
N SER A 68 -11.51 4.47 -4.06
CA SER A 68 -11.30 3.04 -4.28
C SER A 68 -10.03 2.77 -5.09
N ARG A 69 -9.76 3.56 -6.13
CA ARG A 69 -8.51 3.48 -6.89
C ARG A 69 -7.30 3.85 -6.03
N THR A 70 -7.36 4.93 -5.27
CA THR A 70 -6.23 5.36 -4.42
C THR A 70 -5.93 4.36 -3.31
N VAL A 71 -6.93 3.72 -2.69
CA VAL A 71 -6.72 2.69 -1.67
C VAL A 71 -6.10 1.44 -2.29
N ASN A 72 -6.52 1.06 -3.51
CA ASN A 72 -5.91 -0.04 -4.23
C ASN A 72 -4.48 0.30 -4.69
N GLU A 73 -4.21 1.50 -5.20
CA GLU A 73 -2.87 1.93 -5.62
C GLU A 73 -1.91 2.11 -4.43
N SER A 74 -2.35 2.70 -3.32
CA SER A 74 -1.51 2.89 -2.13
C SER A 74 -1.19 1.59 -1.41
N THR A 75 -2.15 0.67 -1.29
CA THR A 75 -1.85 -0.69 -0.78
C THR A 75 -0.97 -1.47 -1.73
N LEU A 76 -1.14 -1.33 -3.06
CA LEU A 76 -0.27 -1.98 -4.04
C LEU A 76 1.18 -1.48 -3.91
N ASP A 77 1.41 -0.18 -3.73
CA ASP A 77 2.75 0.39 -3.59
C ASP A 77 3.41 0.04 -2.25
N ASP A 78 2.66 0.00 -1.15
CA ASP A 78 3.18 -0.45 0.15
C ASP A 78 3.49 -1.95 0.17
N ILE A 79 2.65 -2.75 -0.51
CA ILE A 79 2.92 -4.18 -0.73
C ILE A 79 4.14 -4.33 -1.65
N ASP A 80 4.26 -3.56 -2.74
CA ASP A 80 5.43 -3.57 -3.63
C ASP A 80 6.70 -3.18 -2.85
N ARG A 81 6.62 -2.19 -1.96
CA ARG A 81 7.72 -1.78 -1.07
C ARG A 81 8.09 -2.89 -0.08
N ALA A 82 7.11 -3.57 0.50
CA ALA A 82 7.32 -4.70 1.40
C ALA A 82 7.91 -5.92 0.66
N MET A 83 7.42 -6.23 -0.55
CA MET A 83 7.94 -7.30 -1.39
C MET A 83 9.36 -7.00 -1.88
N MET A 84 9.66 -5.76 -2.27
CA MET A 84 11.01 -5.30 -2.59
C MET A 84 11.96 -5.46 -1.40
N LYS A 85 11.49 -5.15 -0.19
CA LYS A 85 12.27 -5.37 1.03
C LYS A 85 12.53 -6.87 1.27
N GLN A 86 11.53 -7.73 1.06
CA GLN A 86 11.70 -9.18 1.19
C GLN A 86 12.59 -9.79 0.10
N ALA A 87 12.50 -9.30 -1.13
CA ALA A 87 13.39 -9.69 -2.23
C ALA A 87 14.85 -9.37 -1.88
N ARG A 88 15.12 -8.19 -1.31
CA ARG A 88 16.46 -7.82 -0.81
C ARG A 88 16.95 -8.69 0.35
N LEU A 89 16.04 -9.27 1.13
CA LEU A 89 16.36 -10.23 2.19
C LEU A 89 16.53 -11.66 1.67
N GLY A 90 16.51 -11.87 0.34
CA GLY A 90 16.73 -13.17 -0.29
C GLY A 90 15.46 -14.03 -0.44
N ASN A 91 14.27 -13.45 -0.28
CA ASN A 91 13.03 -14.17 -0.56
C ASN A 91 12.76 -14.20 -2.08
N VAL A 92 13.02 -15.36 -2.68
CA VAL A 92 12.93 -15.57 -4.13
C VAL A 92 11.49 -15.48 -4.66
N GLN A 93 10.51 -15.92 -3.87
CA GLN A 93 9.09 -15.81 -4.25
C GLN A 93 8.63 -14.35 -4.30
N ALA A 94 9.05 -13.54 -3.32
CA ALA A 94 8.78 -12.11 -3.30
C ALA A 94 9.45 -11.40 -4.49
N ALA A 95 10.71 -11.75 -4.80
CA ALA A 95 11.42 -11.21 -5.96
C ALA A 95 10.67 -11.50 -7.28
N ARG A 96 10.19 -12.74 -7.47
CA ARG A 96 9.42 -13.13 -8.65
C ARG A 96 8.11 -12.36 -8.79
N LEU A 97 7.39 -12.18 -7.68
CA LEU A 97 6.13 -11.40 -7.67
C LEU A 97 6.37 -9.93 -8.09
N VAL A 98 7.48 -9.33 -7.66
CA VAL A 98 7.89 -7.99 -8.08
C VAL A 98 8.15 -7.94 -9.58
N TYR A 99 8.89 -8.90 -10.15
CA TYR A 99 9.13 -8.95 -11.59
C TYR A 99 7.84 -9.13 -12.41
N MET A 100 6.93 -10.00 -11.97
CA MET A 100 5.63 -10.16 -12.67
C MET A 100 4.80 -8.88 -12.65
N ARG A 101 4.82 -8.13 -11.55
CA ARG A 101 4.13 -6.83 -11.48
C ARG A 101 4.79 -5.77 -12.35
N MET A 102 6.12 -5.71 -12.40
CA MET A 102 6.83 -4.79 -13.30
C MET A 102 6.56 -5.13 -14.77
N ALA A 103 6.45 -6.42 -15.12
CA ALA A 103 6.06 -6.84 -16.46
C ALA A 103 4.61 -6.45 -16.80
N GLN A 104 3.67 -6.54 -15.85
CA GLN A 104 2.30 -6.06 -16.03
C GLN A 104 2.19 -4.54 -16.16
N LYS A 105 3.06 -3.79 -15.48
CA LYS A 105 3.18 -2.33 -15.61
C LYS A 105 3.87 -1.91 -16.92
N GLY A 106 4.45 -2.85 -17.68
CA GLY A 106 5.16 -2.62 -18.93
C GLY A 106 6.60 -2.12 -18.74
N ASP A 107 7.10 -2.09 -17.50
CA ASP A 107 8.41 -1.58 -17.13
C ASP A 107 9.52 -2.63 -17.22
N ALA A 108 9.16 -3.92 -17.31
CA ALA A 108 10.11 -5.02 -17.37
C ALA A 108 9.73 -6.09 -18.39
N GLN A 109 10.72 -6.84 -18.86
CA GLN A 109 10.50 -8.06 -19.63
C GLN A 109 9.82 -9.16 -18.79
N ALA A 110 9.42 -10.25 -19.45
CA ALA A 110 8.78 -11.40 -18.82
C ALA A 110 9.53 -11.83 -17.55
N ALA A 111 8.77 -12.07 -16.47
CA ALA A 111 9.35 -12.38 -15.18
C ALA A 111 10.14 -13.70 -15.23
N PRO A 112 11.37 -13.74 -14.67
CA PRO A 112 12.16 -14.95 -14.61
C PRO A 112 11.45 -16.05 -13.81
N THR A 113 11.76 -17.30 -14.15
CA THR A 113 11.26 -18.47 -13.44
C THR A 113 11.85 -18.54 -12.03
N LEU A 114 11.19 -19.31 -11.15
CA LEU A 114 11.66 -19.44 -9.76
C LEU A 114 13.07 -20.07 -9.71
N GLU A 115 13.31 -21.07 -10.55
CA GLU A 115 14.59 -21.80 -10.65
C GLU A 115 15.75 -20.90 -11.07
N GLU A 116 15.52 -19.98 -12.02
CA GLU A 116 16.52 -19.01 -12.47
C GLU A 116 16.91 -18.04 -11.33
N LEU A 117 15.92 -17.54 -10.57
CA LEU A 117 16.19 -16.66 -9.44
C LEU A 117 16.88 -17.40 -8.27
N GLU A 118 16.55 -18.68 -8.05
CA GLU A 118 17.24 -19.50 -7.04
C GLU A 118 18.70 -19.78 -7.41
N ALA A 119 18.96 -20.04 -8.69
CA ALA A 119 20.32 -20.22 -9.22
C ALA A 119 21.14 -18.92 -9.10
N GLU A 120 20.54 -17.77 -9.38
CA GLU A 120 21.18 -16.46 -9.24
C GLU A 120 21.48 -16.14 -7.76
N LEU A 121 20.54 -16.40 -6.85
CA LEU A 121 20.75 -16.25 -5.41
C LEU A 121 21.89 -17.17 -4.91
N ALA A 122 21.94 -18.41 -5.39
CA ALA A 122 23.02 -19.33 -5.05
C ALA A 122 24.38 -18.87 -5.61
N SER A 123 24.40 -18.28 -6.81
CA SER A 123 25.60 -17.69 -7.41
C SER A 123 26.08 -16.47 -6.63
N LEU A 124 25.18 -15.56 -6.24
CA LEU A 124 25.49 -14.39 -5.42
C LEU A 124 26.06 -14.78 -4.06
N LYS A 125 25.49 -15.79 -3.40
CA LYS A 125 26.04 -16.33 -2.15
C LYS A 125 27.45 -16.88 -2.33
N LYS A 126 27.72 -17.63 -3.41
CA LYS A 126 29.06 -18.14 -3.71
C LYS A 126 30.07 -17.01 -3.93
N MET A 127 29.67 -15.96 -4.65
CA MET A 127 30.53 -14.77 -4.84
C MET A 127 30.74 -13.99 -3.54
N GLU A 128 29.73 -13.90 -2.69
CA GLU A 128 29.87 -13.30 -1.36
C GLU A 128 30.89 -14.08 -0.54
N HIS A 129 30.74 -15.41 -0.41
CA HIS A 129 31.70 -16.26 0.30
C HIS A 129 33.13 -16.14 -0.24
N ALA A 130 33.32 -16.14 -1.57
CA ALA A 130 34.64 -15.94 -2.19
C ALA A 130 35.26 -14.57 -1.88
N LYS A 131 34.43 -13.53 -1.69
CA LYS A 131 34.87 -12.19 -1.31
C LYS A 131 35.29 -12.08 0.16
N TRP A 132 34.73 -12.92 1.03
CA TRP A 132 35.16 -12.99 2.43
C TRP A 132 36.46 -13.79 2.57
N GLU A 133 36.61 -14.91 1.86
CA GLU A 133 37.84 -15.71 1.89
C GLU A 133 39.08 -14.97 1.36
N THR A 134 38.92 -14.06 0.40
CA THR A 134 40.03 -13.25 -0.13
C THR A 134 40.44 -12.07 0.77
N LYS A 135 39.58 -11.68 1.73
CA LYS A 135 39.88 -10.57 2.64
C LYS A 135 40.64 -11.04 3.88
N ASP A 136 40.40 -12.25 4.36
CA ASP A 136 41.13 -12.82 5.51
C ASP A 136 42.51 -13.41 5.14
N GLY A 137 42.80 -13.60 3.84
CA GLY A 137 44.08 -14.11 3.35
C GLY A 137 45.14 -13.04 3.04
N ALA A 138 44.79 -11.76 2.99
CA ALA A 138 45.71 -10.69 2.58
C ALA A 138 46.50 -10.05 3.74
N ASP A 139 46.19 -10.37 4.99
CA ASP A 139 46.84 -9.78 6.19
C ASP A 139 47.85 -10.74 6.87
N MET A 140 48.10 -11.93 6.32
CA MET A 140 48.94 -12.96 6.98
C MET A 140 50.34 -13.17 6.37
N ASP A 141 50.68 -12.53 5.24
CA ASP A 141 51.98 -12.75 4.57
C ASP A 141 53.06 -11.70 4.88
N ASP A 142 52.74 -10.56 5.52
CA ASP A 142 53.74 -9.52 5.83
C ASP A 142 54.42 -9.64 7.22
N ALA A 143 54.02 -10.60 8.06
CA ALA A 143 54.58 -10.78 9.40
C ALA A 143 55.79 -11.73 9.46
N ALA A 144 56.08 -12.49 8.41
CA ALA A 144 57.13 -13.52 8.42
C ALA A 144 58.55 -13.01 8.05
N ALA A 145 58.70 -11.75 7.64
CA ALA A 145 59.98 -11.21 7.15
C ALA A 145 60.79 -10.39 8.17
N MET A 146 60.38 -10.30 9.44
CA MET A 146 61.04 -9.43 10.44
C MET A 146 61.60 -10.12 11.70
N VAL A 147 62.08 -11.36 11.61
CA VAL A 147 62.72 -12.05 12.75
C VAL A 147 64.10 -12.64 12.42
N ASP A 148 64.96 -11.89 11.74
CA ASP A 148 66.35 -12.31 11.51
C ASP A 148 67.43 -11.22 11.80
N ASP A 149 67.08 -10.10 12.45
CA ASP A 149 68.05 -9.02 12.75
C ASP A 149 68.08 -8.65 14.25
N ALA A 150 68.19 -9.64 15.14
CA ALA A 150 68.29 -9.37 16.58
C ALA A 150 69.18 -10.38 17.37
N CYS A 151 70.24 -10.88 16.74
CA CYS A 151 71.36 -11.51 17.45
C CYS A 151 72.69 -10.90 16.99
N ARG A 152 72.97 -9.69 17.48
CA ARG A 152 74.33 -9.16 17.61
C ARG A 152 74.52 -8.55 18.99
#